data_AF-A0AB37IHD0-F1
#
_entry.id   AF-A0AB37IHD0-F1
#
_cell.length_a   1.000
_cell.length_b   1.000
_cell.length_c   1.000
_cell.angle_alpha   90.00
_cell.angle_beta   90.00
_cell.angle_gamma   90.00
#
_symmetry.space_group_name_H-M   'P 1'
#
loop_
_entity.id
_entity.type
_entity.pdbx_description
1 polymer ?
#
loop_
_entity_poly.entity_id
_entity_poly.type
_entity_poly.pdbx_seq_one_letter_code
_entity_poly.pdbx_strand_id
1 'polypeptide(L)' 'MHKNTRLTPSLDLDILNGIMRQAVLQQLQTYLGADTIIETHITRDMLERAEKIRLSNALRGVFEADLVY' A
#
# COMPACT_ATOMS: atom_id res chain seq x y z
N MET A 1 -1.50 22.10 2.86
CA MET A 1 -2.17 20.88 2.37
C MET A 1 -1.38 19.70 2.90
N HIS A 2 -2.01 18.79 3.66
CA HIS A 2 -1.33 17.56 4.08
C HIS A 2 -1.15 16.66 2.85
N LYS A 3 0.08 16.22 2.55
CA LYS A 3 0.34 15.25 1.47
C LYS A 3 -0.31 13.93 1.83
N ASN A 4 -1.18 13.41 0.96
CA ASN A 4 -1.78 12.09 1.13
C ASN A 4 -0.74 11.01 0.81
N THR A 5 0.03 10.62 1.81
CA THR A 5 1.14 9.67 1.69
C THR A 5 0.67 8.25 1.95
N ARG A 6 1.10 7.31 1.11
CA ARG A 6 0.89 5.87 1.31
C ARG A 6 2.21 5.19 1.58
N LEU A 7 2.18 4.15 2.40
CA LEU A 7 3.32 3.28 2.63
C LEU A 7 3.04 1.92 1.98
N THR A 8 4.07 1.32 1.41
CA THR A 8 4.02 -0.06 0.92
C THR A 8 5.29 -0.79 1.34
N PRO A 9 5.22 -2.11 1.60
CA PRO A 9 6.41 -2.90 1.86
C PRO A 9 7.46 -2.75 0.74
N SER A 10 8.72 -2.60 1.14
CA SER A 10 9.88 -2.53 0.25
C SER A 10 10.19 -3.87 -0.42
N LEU A 11 10.75 -3.84 -1.63
CA LEU A 11 11.13 -5.03 -2.41
C LEU A 11 12.45 -5.69 -1.99
N ASP A 12 13.13 -5.16 -0.98
CA ASP A 12 14.24 -5.84 -0.32
C ASP A 12 13.77 -6.91 0.69
N LEU A 13 12.47 -6.93 1.00
CA LEU A 13 11.81 -8.02 1.70
C LEU A 13 11.57 -9.21 0.76
N ASP A 14 11.41 -10.40 1.33
CA ASP A 14 11.02 -11.61 0.59
C ASP A 14 9.53 -11.56 0.20
N ILE A 15 9.21 -10.66 -0.73
CA ILE A 15 7.86 -10.43 -1.24
C ILE A 15 7.85 -10.40 -2.76
N LEU A 16 6.74 -10.88 -3.34
CA LEU A 16 6.52 -10.75 -4.77
C LEU A 16 6.19 -9.30 -5.14
N ASN A 17 6.89 -8.74 -6.12
CA ASN A 17 6.49 -7.50 -6.77
C ASN A 17 5.28 -7.73 -7.70
N GLY A 18 4.10 -7.97 -7.12
CA GLY A 18 2.91 -8.37 -7.87
C GLY A 18 2.50 -7.36 -8.95
N ILE A 19 1.92 -7.85 -10.06
CA ILE A 19 1.51 -7.00 -11.20
C ILE A 19 0.54 -5.88 -10.77
N MET A 20 -0.38 -6.16 -9.85
CA MET A 20 -1.29 -5.12 -9.34
C MET A 20 -0.54 -4.04 -8.54
N ARG A 21 0.50 -4.40 -7.77
CA ARG A 21 1.36 -3.43 -7.09
C ARG A 21 2.06 -2.53 -8.11
N GLN A 22 2.63 -3.12 -9.17
CA GLN A 22 3.29 -2.35 -10.23
C GLN A 22 2.32 -1.37 -10.92
N ALA A 23 1.09 -1.81 -11.23
CA ALA A 23 0.05 -0.94 -11.80
C ALA A 23 -0.34 0.21 -10.85
N VAL A 24 -0.50 -0.09 -9.55
CA VAL A 24 -0.78 0.92 -8.51
C VAL A 24 0.35 1.94 -8.41
N LEU A 25 1.61 1.51 -8.44
CA LEU A 25 2.77 2.42 -8.38
C LEU A 25 2.86 3.32 -9.63
N GLN A 26 2.48 2.82 -10.80
CA GLN A 26 2.44 3.60 -12.05
C GLN A 26 1.27 4.60 -12.09
N GLN A 27 0.15 4.30 -11.44
CA GLN A 27 -1.08 5.08 -11.50
C GLN A 27 -1.63 5.38 -10.10
N LEU A 28 -0.77 5.87 -9.21
CA LEU A 28 -1.04 6.06 -7.78
C LEU A 28 -2.31 6.87 -7.51
N GLN A 29 -2.51 7.98 -8.23
CA GLN A 29 -3.67 8.83 -8.06
C GLN A 29 -4.97 8.11 -8.46
N THR A 30 -4.94 7.31 -9.52
CA THR A 30 -6.11 6.54 -10.00
C THR A 30 -6.55 5.48 -8.99
N TYR A 31 -5.60 4.74 -8.43
CA TYR A 31 -5.92 3.61 -7.56
C TYR A 31 -6.07 3.99 -6.08
N LEU A 32 -5.29 4.95 -5.58
CA LEU A 32 -5.21 5.27 -4.16
C LEU A 32 -5.58 6.71 -3.82
N GLY A 33 -5.74 7.58 -4.82
CA GLY A 33 -5.97 9.02 -4.63
C GLY A 33 -4.85 9.70 -3.84
N ALA A 34 -3.63 9.14 -3.92
CA ALA A 34 -2.49 9.52 -3.10
C ALA A 34 -1.45 10.30 -3.90
N ASP A 35 -0.83 11.29 -3.25
CA ASP A 35 0.17 12.16 -3.87
C ASP A 35 1.52 11.45 -3.96
N THR A 36 1.83 10.62 -2.96
CA THR A 36 3.14 9.97 -2.82
C THR A 36 3.00 8.59 -2.22
N ILE A 37 3.93 7.70 -2.61
CA ILE A 37 4.10 6.38 -2.03
C ILE A 37 5.54 6.21 -1.57
N ILE A 38 5.72 5.63 -0.39
CA ILE A 38 7.03 5.35 0.19
C ILE A 38 7.15 3.84 0.37
N GLU A 39 8.16 3.25 -0.26
CA GLU A 39 8.57 1.87 -0.05
C GLU A 39 9.40 1.81 1.25
N THR A 40 8.97 1.02 2.22
CA THR A 40 9.62 0.96 3.54
C THR A 40 9.36 -0.37 4.26
N HIS A 41 10.06 -0.59 5.36
CA HIS A 41 9.76 -1.66 6.30
C HIS A 41 8.60 -1.25 7.21
N ILE A 42 7.44 -1.87 7.02
CA ILE A 42 6.23 -1.60 7.79
C ILE A 42 6.22 -2.50 9.04
N THR A 43 6.11 -1.89 10.23
CA THR A 43 5.99 -2.61 11.50
C THR A 43 4.52 -2.79 11.91
N ARG A 44 4.28 -3.62 12.93
CA ARG A 44 2.93 -3.79 13.51
C ARG A 44 2.37 -2.48 14.06
N ASP A 45 3.15 -1.74 14.86
CA ASP A 45 2.76 -0.42 15.36
C ASP A 45 2.33 0.56 14.25
N MET A 46 2.96 0.48 13.08
CA MET A 46 2.58 1.33 11.94
C MET A 46 1.21 0.94 11.38
N LEU A 47 0.90 -0.37 11.30
CA LEU A 47 -0.40 -0.86 10.88
C LEU A 47 -1.49 -0.48 11.88
N GLU A 48 -1.22 -0.60 13.18
CA GLU A 48 -2.15 -0.21 14.26
C GLU A 48 -2.47 1.28 14.26
N ARG A 49 -1.54 2.13 13.80
CA ARG A 49 -1.70 3.58 13.69
C ARG A 49 -2.20 4.05 12.31
N ALA A 50 -2.33 3.15 11.33
CA ALA A 50 -2.72 3.51 9.98
C ALA A 50 -4.20 3.94 9.95
N GLU A 51 -4.49 5.07 9.29
CA GLU A 51 -5.87 5.52 9.09
C GLU A 51 -6.67 4.50 8.25
N LYS A 52 -6.02 3.91 7.23
CA LYS A 52 -6.60 2.90 6.33
C LYS A 52 -5.55 1.89 5.91
N ILE A 53 -5.95 0.62 5.84
CA ILE A 53 -5.14 -0.46 5.26
C ILE A 53 -5.80 -0.90 3.96
N ARG A 54 -5.00 -1.07 2.92
CA ARG A 54 -5.43 -1.57 1.61
C ARG A 54 -4.50 -2.67 1.15
N LEU A 55 -5.09 -3.69 0.55
CA LEU A 55 -4.37 -4.80 -0.06
C LEU A 55 -4.55 -4.75 -1.57
N SER A 56 -3.56 -5.26 -2.31
CA SER A 56 -3.62 -5.34 -3.77
C SER A 56 -3.19 -6.72 -4.27
N ASN A 57 -3.97 -7.31 -5.19
CA ASN A 57 -3.55 -8.49 -5.93
C ASN A 57 -4.16 -8.51 -7.34
N ALA A 58 -3.67 -9.40 -8.21
CA ALA A 58 -4.10 -9.46 -9.60
C ALA A 58 -5.58 -9.84 -9.79
N LEU A 59 -6.18 -10.58 -8.85
CA LEU A 59 -7.55 -11.09 -8.97
C LEU A 59 -8.61 -10.11 -8.47
N ARG A 60 -8.28 -9.33 -7.43
CA ARG A 60 -9.23 -8.46 -6.71
C ARG A 60 -8.95 -6.97 -6.91
N GLY A 61 -7.87 -6.61 -7.59
CA GLY A 61 -7.46 -5.21 -7.67
C GLY A 61 -7.00 -4.70 -6.32
N VAL A 62 -7.41 -3.48 -5.97
CA VAL A 62 -7.15 -2.84 -4.68
C VAL A 62 -8.43 -2.88 -3.84
N PHE A 63 -8.34 -3.33 -2.60
CA PHE A 63 -9.48 -3.41 -1.69
C PHE A 63 -9.07 -3.04 -0.26
N GLU A 64 -10.03 -2.59 0.53
CA GLU A 64 -9.82 -2.22 1.93
C GLU A 64 -9.72 -3.48 2.81
N ALA A 65 -8.93 -3.38 3.87
CA ALA A 65 -8.73 -4.45 4.83
C ALA A 65 -8.62 -3.88 6.23
N ASP A 66 -9.01 -4.68 7.22
CA ASP A 66 -8.86 -4.35 8.63
C ASP A 66 -7.70 -5.16 9.23
N LEU A 67 -7.04 -4.57 10.23
CA LEU A 67 -6.11 -5.31 11.07
C LEU A 67 -6.90 -6.21 12.03
N VAL A 68 -6.72 -7.52 11.90
CA VAL A 68 -7.33 -8.53 12.79
C VAL A 68 -6.32 -9.04 13.81
N TYR A 69 -6.82 -9.42 15.00
CA TYR A 69 -6.05 -9.95 16.13
C TYR A 69 -6.27 -11.46 16.30
#